data_AF-A0A3C0EBQ5-F1
#
_entry.id   AF-A0A3C0EBQ5-F1
#
_cell.length_a   1.000
_cell.length_b   1.000
_cell.length_c   1.000
_cell.angle_alpha   90.00
_cell.angle_beta   90.00
_cell.angle_gamma   90.00
#
_symmetry.space_group_name_H-M   'P 1'
#
loop_
_entity.id
_entity.type
_entity.pdbx_description
1 polymer ?
#
loop_
_entity_poly.entity_id
_entity_poly.type
_entity_poly.pdbx_seq_one_letter_code
_entity_poly.pdbx_strand_id
1 'polypeptide(L)'
;IAYEDIKPSVADTDSIGYTFITGGSRTTFATGLAAINASQDIKQRMVERAAAIWEAPVADVEYVDGVIQHKADSELKMTFKELAQRSLTTGGSITAQCNIDPSGEGNSFAFHVVDVEVDQETGKVDVVRYTALQDCGKAVHPSYVEGQMQGG
;
A
#
# COMPACT_ATOMS: atom_id res chain seq x y z
N ILE A 1 1.92 1.61 12.46
CA ILE A 1 2.91 0.50 12.47
C ILE A 1 4.06 0.95 11.60
N ALA A 2 5.30 0.80 12.05
CA ALA A 2 6.48 1.18 11.27
C ALA A 2 6.64 0.24 10.07
N TYR A 3 7.19 0.71 8.94
CA TYR A 3 7.28 -0.12 7.73
C TYR A 3 8.28 -1.28 7.91
N GLU A 4 9.28 -1.10 8.78
CA GLU A 4 10.31 -2.06 9.15
C GLU A 4 9.74 -3.27 9.89
N ASP A 5 8.57 -3.10 10.52
CA ASP A 5 7.83 -4.19 11.18
C ASP A 5 7.00 -5.02 10.18
N ILE A 6 6.93 -4.62 8.91
CA ILE A 6 6.19 -5.30 7.85
C ILE A 6 7.14 -6.18 7.03
N LYS A 7 6.79 -7.46 6.89
CA LYS A 7 7.58 -8.44 6.12
C LYS A 7 6.83 -8.83 4.85
N PRO A 8 7.03 -8.14 3.72
CA PRO A 8 6.45 -8.55 2.45
C PRO A 8 7.16 -9.80 1.91
N SER A 9 6.42 -10.67 1.23
CA SER A 9 6.96 -11.84 0.55
C SER A 9 6.30 -12.00 -0.81
N VAL A 10 7.10 -12.31 -1.83
CA VAL A 10 6.60 -12.89 -3.08
C VAL A 10 6.53 -14.39 -2.84
N ALA A 11 5.33 -14.94 -2.87
CA ALA A 11 5.06 -16.32 -2.50
C ALA A 11 4.84 -17.20 -3.73
N ASP A 12 4.97 -18.51 -3.56
CA ASP A 12 4.63 -19.51 -4.56
C ASP A 12 3.11 -19.67 -4.72
N THR A 13 2.67 -20.23 -5.84
CA THR A 13 1.24 -20.39 -6.15
C THR A 13 0.53 -21.44 -5.29
N ASP A 14 1.26 -22.26 -4.52
CA ASP A 14 0.65 -23.25 -3.61
C ASP A 14 0.30 -22.62 -2.26
N SER A 15 0.92 -21.48 -1.91
CA SER A 15 0.76 -20.83 -0.60
C SER A 15 -0.15 -19.59 -0.59
N ILE A 16 -0.52 -19.06 -1.75
CA ILE A 16 -1.37 -17.86 -1.86
C ILE A 16 -2.54 -18.03 -2.83
N GLY A 17 -3.57 -17.19 -2.65
CA GLY A 17 -4.64 -17.04 -3.62
C GLY A 17 -4.14 -16.53 -4.97
N TYR A 18 -4.96 -16.72 -6.01
CA TYR A 18 -4.62 -16.28 -7.36
C TYR A 18 -4.26 -14.79 -7.39
N THR A 19 -3.12 -14.46 -7.98
CA THR A 19 -2.72 -13.10 -8.31
C THR A 19 -2.45 -13.02 -9.80
N PHE A 20 -2.92 -11.96 -10.43
CA PHE A 20 -2.63 -11.73 -11.85
C PHE A 20 -1.19 -11.23 -12.02
N ILE A 21 -0.66 -11.28 -13.24
CA ILE A 21 0.74 -10.96 -13.55
C ILE A 21 1.13 -9.52 -13.15
N THR A 22 2.44 -9.30 -12.98
CA THR A 22 3.04 -7.96 -13.04
C THR A 22 3.21 -7.55 -14.50
N GLY A 23 2.32 -6.69 -14.98
CA GLY A 23 2.32 -6.20 -16.37
C GLY A 23 1.25 -5.13 -16.57
N GLY A 24 1.37 -4.34 -17.64
CA GLY A 24 0.41 -3.26 -17.93
C GLY A 24 0.29 -2.22 -16.80
N SER A 25 1.36 -2.02 -16.01
CA SER A 25 1.40 -1.08 -14.87
C SER A 25 0.32 -1.28 -13.80
N ARG A 26 -0.28 -2.47 -13.71
CA ARG A 26 -1.44 -2.72 -12.84
C ARG A 26 -1.13 -2.94 -11.36
N THR A 27 0.10 -3.33 -11.01
CA THR A 27 0.42 -3.90 -9.69
C THR A 27 0.12 -2.93 -8.55
N THR A 28 0.55 -1.67 -8.66
CA THR A 28 0.27 -0.64 -7.64
C THR A 28 -1.23 -0.38 -7.50
N PHE A 29 -1.98 -0.40 -8.59
CA PHE A 29 -3.42 -0.17 -8.57
C PHE A 29 -4.18 -1.35 -7.95
N ALA A 30 -4.05 -2.54 -8.52
CA ALA A 30 -4.82 -3.71 -8.11
C ALA A 30 -4.29 -4.31 -6.79
N THR A 31 -3.01 -4.68 -6.74
CA THR A 31 -2.44 -5.30 -5.54
C THR A 31 -2.34 -4.29 -4.39
N GLY A 32 -2.09 -3.02 -4.69
CA GLY A 32 -2.10 -1.96 -3.68
C GLY A 32 -3.47 -1.76 -3.04
N LEU A 33 -4.55 -1.73 -3.83
CA LEU A 33 -5.92 -1.63 -3.30
C LEU A 33 -6.31 -2.88 -2.49
N ALA A 34 -5.90 -4.07 -2.91
CA ALA A 34 -6.12 -5.30 -2.14
C ALA A 34 -5.42 -5.23 -0.77
N ALA A 35 -4.18 -4.76 -0.74
CA ALA A 35 -3.41 -4.57 0.49
C ALA A 35 -4.05 -3.52 1.42
N ILE A 36 -4.57 -2.42 0.87
CA ILE A 36 -5.31 -1.40 1.63
C ILE A 36 -6.55 -2.02 2.27
N ASN A 37 -7.37 -2.74 1.50
CA ASN A 37 -8.61 -3.34 1.99
C ASN A 37 -8.35 -4.39 3.07
N ALA A 38 -7.36 -5.27 2.85
CA ALA A 38 -6.95 -6.26 3.86
C ALA A 38 -6.45 -5.57 5.15
N SER A 39 -5.72 -4.45 5.02
CA SER A 39 -5.25 -3.68 6.18
C SER A 39 -6.39 -3.01 6.95
N GLN A 40 -7.45 -2.54 6.26
CA GLN A 40 -8.64 -2.00 6.91
C GLN A 40 -9.43 -3.08 7.67
N ASP A 41 -9.54 -4.30 7.12
CA ASP A 41 -10.16 -5.43 7.84
C ASP A 41 -9.36 -5.78 9.11
N ILE A 42 -8.02 -5.83 9.03
CA ILE A 42 -7.17 -6.02 10.22
C ILE A 42 -7.43 -4.91 11.26
N LYS A 43 -7.45 -3.64 10.82
CA LYS A 43 -7.74 -2.49 11.71
C LYS A 43 -9.09 -2.66 12.40
N GLN A 44 -10.13 -3.02 11.65
CA GLN A 44 -11.48 -3.21 12.18
C GLN A 44 -11.53 -4.34 13.22
N ARG A 45 -10.92 -5.50 12.92
CA ARG A 45 -10.83 -6.63 13.86
C ARG A 45 -10.05 -6.29 15.13
N MET A 46 -9.02 -5.47 15.03
CA MET A 46 -8.26 -4.97 16.19
C MET A 46 -9.14 -4.07 17.07
N VAL A 47 -9.94 -3.19 16.46
CA VAL A 47 -10.91 -2.33 17.17
C VAL A 47 -11.97 -3.18 17.88
N GLU A 48 -12.56 -4.14 17.19
CA GLU A 48 -13.54 -5.08 17.77
C GLU A 48 -12.94 -5.89 18.93
N ARG A 49 -11.68 -6.32 18.78
CA ARG A 49 -10.98 -7.07 19.81
C ARG A 49 -10.72 -6.21 21.06
N ALA A 50 -10.29 -4.97 20.89
CA ALA A 50 -10.10 -4.04 22.01
C ALA A 50 -11.43 -3.72 22.71
N ALA A 51 -12.50 -3.49 21.94
CA ALA A 51 -13.84 -3.27 22.47
C ALA A 51 -14.31 -4.45 23.33
N ALA A 52 -14.08 -5.69 22.88
CA ALA A 52 -14.38 -6.89 23.67
C ALA A 52 -13.56 -6.99 24.96
N ILE A 53 -12.28 -6.60 24.94
CA ILE A 53 -11.41 -6.59 26.14
C ILE A 53 -11.88 -5.55 27.16
N TRP A 54 -12.38 -4.41 26.69
CA TRP A 54 -12.85 -3.32 27.54
C TRP A 54 -14.33 -3.41 27.90
N GLU A 55 -15.02 -4.46 27.43
CA GLU A 55 -16.48 -4.61 27.59
C GLU A 55 -17.26 -3.36 27.14
N ALA A 56 -16.74 -2.69 26.11
CA ALA A 56 -17.26 -1.43 25.59
C ALA A 56 -17.91 -1.61 24.21
N PRO A 57 -18.85 -0.75 23.81
CA PRO A 57 -19.37 -0.74 22.45
C PRO A 57 -18.24 -0.48 21.43
N VAL A 58 -18.22 -1.24 20.32
CA VAL A 58 -17.24 -1.06 19.23
C VAL A 58 -17.26 0.38 18.70
N ALA A 59 -18.42 1.03 18.69
CA ALA A 59 -18.58 2.42 18.26
C ALA A 59 -17.81 3.43 19.13
N ASP A 60 -17.47 3.07 20.37
CA ASP A 60 -16.73 3.92 21.30
C ASP A 60 -15.22 3.68 21.24
N VAL A 61 -14.77 2.76 20.38
CA VAL A 61 -13.35 2.47 20.17
C VAL A 61 -12.93 2.95 18.78
N GLU A 62 -11.73 3.52 18.70
CA GLU A 62 -11.14 3.97 17.45
C GLU A 62 -9.67 3.58 17.36
N TYR A 63 -9.13 3.63 16.14
CA TYR A 63 -7.71 3.45 15.89
C TYR A 63 -7.14 4.70 15.25
N VAL A 64 -6.19 5.32 15.94
CA VAL A 64 -5.53 6.58 15.57
C VAL A 64 -4.02 6.37 15.69
N ASP A 65 -3.29 6.62 14.61
CA ASP A 65 -1.82 6.62 14.56
C ASP A 65 -1.10 5.42 15.21
N GLY A 66 -1.67 4.21 15.09
CA GLY A 66 -1.07 3.01 15.67
C GLY A 66 -1.58 2.61 17.05
N VAL A 67 -2.48 3.41 17.62
CA VAL A 67 -3.06 3.21 18.94
C VAL A 67 -4.55 2.92 18.78
N ILE A 68 -5.01 1.84 19.42
CA ILE A 68 -6.42 1.57 19.64
C ILE A 68 -6.79 2.26 20.95
N GLN A 69 -7.82 3.10 20.95
CA GLN A 69 -8.21 3.90 22.12
C GLN A 69 -9.73 4.02 22.24
N HIS A 70 -10.22 4.15 23.47
CA HIS A 70 -11.59 4.51 23.75
C HIS A 70 -11.79 6.02 23.56
N LYS A 71 -12.89 6.43 22.94
CA LYS A 71 -13.15 7.84 22.59
C LYS A 71 -13.36 8.75 23.80
N ALA A 72 -13.87 8.21 24.90
CA ALA A 72 -14.21 8.97 26.10
C ALA A 72 -13.28 8.71 27.29
N ASP A 73 -12.55 7.59 27.29
CA ASP A 73 -11.70 7.17 28.41
C ASP A 73 -10.25 7.10 27.96
N SER A 74 -9.45 8.07 28.40
CA SER A 74 -8.05 8.21 28.00
C SER A 74 -7.12 7.15 28.58
N GLU A 75 -7.57 6.42 29.60
CA GLU A 75 -6.82 5.32 30.21
C GLU A 75 -6.99 4.02 29.41
N LEU A 76 -8.11 3.87 28.70
CA LEU A 76 -8.38 2.75 27.82
C LEU A 76 -7.72 2.96 26.45
N LYS A 77 -6.43 2.65 26.40
CA LYS A 77 -5.66 2.65 25.16
C LYS A 77 -4.63 1.52 25.14
N MET A 78 -4.35 1.03 23.94
CA MET A 78 -3.26 0.10 23.70
C MET A 78 -2.75 0.25 22.28
N THR A 79 -1.45 0.14 22.10
CA THR A 79 -0.83 0.10 20.78
C THR A 79 -1.23 -1.16 20.02
N PHE A 80 -1.14 -1.11 18.69
CA PHE A 80 -1.31 -2.27 17.83
C PHE A 80 -0.44 -3.46 18.29
N LYS A 81 0.81 -3.17 18.69
CA LYS A 81 1.78 -4.18 19.12
C LYS A 81 1.39 -4.84 20.43
N GLU A 82 0.94 -4.06 21.41
CA GLU A 82 0.48 -4.59 22.71
C GLU A 82 -0.72 -5.51 22.55
N LEU A 83 -1.70 -5.13 21.71
CA LEU A 83 -2.84 -5.99 21.43
C LEU A 83 -2.43 -7.25 20.67
N ALA A 84 -1.56 -7.14 19.67
CA ALA A 84 -1.05 -8.28 18.91
C ALA A 84 -0.28 -9.29 19.79
N GLN A 85 0.48 -8.81 20.78
CA GLN A 85 1.18 -9.67 21.76
C GLN A 85 0.22 -10.47 22.65
N ARG A 86 -1.01 -9.97 22.84
CA ARG A 86 -2.08 -10.65 23.59
C ARG A 86 -2.95 -11.54 22.70
N SER A 87 -2.56 -11.80 21.46
CA SER A 87 -3.36 -12.59 20.51
C SER A 87 -3.77 -13.97 21.08
N LEU A 88 -2.85 -14.69 21.72
CA LEU A 88 -3.14 -16.02 22.29
C LEU A 88 -4.23 -16.01 23.38
N THR A 89 -4.32 -14.94 24.16
CA THR A 89 -5.27 -14.84 25.28
C THR A 89 -6.56 -14.11 24.93
N THR A 90 -6.61 -13.47 23.76
CA THR A 90 -7.73 -12.62 23.36
C THR A 90 -8.54 -13.19 22.19
N GLY A 91 -8.11 -14.31 21.59
CA GLY A 91 -8.85 -15.00 20.52
C GLY A 91 -8.04 -15.34 19.27
N GLY A 92 -6.76 -15.65 19.43
CA GLY A 92 -5.87 -16.08 18.35
C GLY A 92 -5.31 -14.96 17.49
N SER A 93 -4.57 -15.37 16.44
CA SER A 93 -4.02 -14.46 15.43
C SER A 93 -5.13 -13.80 14.62
N ILE A 94 -4.90 -12.53 14.26
CA ILE A 94 -5.79 -11.80 13.36
C ILE A 94 -5.21 -11.94 11.94
N THR A 95 -6.04 -12.46 11.04
CA THR A 95 -5.74 -12.62 9.63
C THR A 95 -6.82 -11.95 8.80
N ALA A 96 -6.42 -11.34 7.68
CA ALA A 96 -7.33 -10.79 6.68
C ALA A 96 -6.86 -11.19 5.29
N GLN A 97 -7.81 -11.35 4.39
CA GLN A 97 -7.56 -11.66 2.99
C GLN A 97 -8.49 -10.80 2.14
N CYS A 98 -7.99 -10.33 1.00
CA CYS A 98 -8.78 -9.54 0.07
C CYS A 98 -8.43 -9.93 -1.35
N ASN A 99 -9.45 -10.28 -2.13
CA ASN A 99 -9.37 -10.46 -3.57
C ASN A 99 -10.20 -9.35 -4.20
N ILE A 100 -9.61 -8.62 -5.13
CA ILE A 100 -10.31 -7.55 -5.83
C ILE A 100 -10.17 -7.73 -7.33
N ASP A 101 -11.24 -7.37 -8.02
CA ASP A 101 -11.24 -7.06 -9.44
C ASP A 101 -11.55 -5.56 -9.56
N PRO A 102 -10.51 -4.69 -9.66
CA PRO A 102 -10.72 -3.25 -9.68
C PRO A 102 -11.59 -2.85 -10.87
N SER A 103 -12.63 -2.06 -10.62
CA SER A 103 -13.41 -1.48 -11.72
C SER A 103 -12.70 -0.24 -12.29
N GLY A 104 -12.61 -0.19 -13.63
CA GLY A 104 -12.00 0.93 -14.36
C GLY A 104 -10.47 0.93 -14.37
N GLU A 105 -9.90 1.97 -14.97
CA GLU A 105 -8.46 2.14 -15.11
C GLU A 105 -7.87 3.24 -14.22
N GLY A 106 -6.66 3.00 -13.71
CA GLY A 106 -5.81 4.04 -13.14
C GLY A 106 -5.16 4.85 -14.26
N ASN A 107 -5.73 6.01 -14.59
CA ASN A 107 -5.17 6.89 -15.61
C ASN A 107 -3.85 7.52 -15.12
N SER A 108 -2.85 7.55 -16.01
CA SER A 108 -1.63 8.32 -15.83
C SER A 108 -1.37 9.14 -17.08
N PHE A 109 -0.78 10.32 -16.91
CA PHE A 109 -0.52 11.23 -18.02
C PHE A 109 0.96 11.54 -18.06
N ALA A 110 1.52 11.62 -19.26
CA ALA A 110 2.91 11.92 -19.46
C ALA A 110 3.09 12.97 -20.56
N PHE A 111 4.00 13.90 -20.34
CA PHE A 111 4.45 14.89 -21.30
C PHE A 111 5.97 14.95 -21.30
N HIS A 112 6.56 14.74 -22.47
CA HIS A 112 8.00 14.56 -22.63
C HIS A 112 8.51 15.61 -23.63
N VAL A 113 9.60 16.28 -23.28
CA VAL A 113 10.31 17.23 -24.15
C VAL A 113 11.71 16.71 -24.37
N VAL A 114 12.10 16.55 -25.62
CA VAL A 114 13.40 15.99 -26.00
C VAL A 114 14.11 16.96 -26.93
N ASP A 115 15.28 17.41 -26.52
CA ASP A 115 16.19 18.18 -27.35
C ASP A 115 17.19 17.21 -27.99
N VAL A 116 17.28 17.23 -29.31
CA VAL A 116 18.17 16.36 -30.09
C VAL A 116 19.03 17.16 -31.04
N GLU A 117 20.27 16.70 -31.23
CA GLU A 117 21.16 17.13 -32.30
C GLU A 117 21.22 16.03 -33.36
N VAL A 118 21.23 16.41 -34.63
CA VAL A 118 21.28 15.47 -35.76
C VAL A 118 22.44 15.84 -36.67
N ASP A 119 23.37 14.90 -36.84
CA ASP A 119 24.41 14.98 -37.86
C ASP A 119 23.79 14.78 -39.25
N GLN A 120 23.88 15.80 -40.11
CA GLN A 120 23.26 15.80 -41.43
C GLN A 120 23.96 14.88 -42.45
N GLU A 121 25.24 14.55 -42.25
CA GLU A 121 26.00 13.70 -43.16
C GLU A 121 25.79 12.22 -42.83
N THR A 122 25.75 11.87 -41.53
CA THR A 122 25.65 10.48 -41.07
C THR A 122 24.25 10.06 -40.64
N GLY A 123 23.37 11.02 -40.34
CA GLY A 123 22.04 10.79 -39.75
C GLY A 123 22.09 10.40 -38.27
N LYS A 124 23.26 10.45 -37.62
CA LYS A 124 23.39 10.17 -36.18
C LYS A 124 22.59 11.18 -35.37
N VAL A 125 21.81 10.71 -34.40
CA VAL A 125 21.03 11.53 -33.47
C VAL A 125 21.62 11.42 -32.08
N ASP A 126 21.95 12.56 -31.47
CA ASP A 126 22.37 12.66 -30.08
C ASP A 126 21.28 13.32 -29.25
N VAL A 127 20.86 12.69 -28.15
CA VAL A 127 19.91 13.28 -27.20
C VAL A 127 20.69 14.22 -26.28
N VAL A 128 20.46 15.52 -26.43
CA VAL A 128 21.15 16.56 -25.65
C VAL A 128 20.49 16.71 -24.28
N ARG A 129 19.15 16.67 -24.26
CA ARG A 129 18.38 16.81 -23.02
C ARG A 129 17.04 16.11 -23.14
N TYR A 130 16.63 15.46 -22.05
CA TYR A 130 15.34 14.81 -21.92
C TYR A 130 14.65 15.31 -20.67
N THR A 131 13.45 15.90 -20.82
CA THR A 131 12.62 16.33 -19.69
C THR A 131 11.34 15.50 -19.69
N ALA A 132 11.17 14.65 -18.69
CA ALA A 132 9.96 13.86 -18.48
C ALA A 132 9.08 14.50 -17.40
N LEU A 133 7.80 14.71 -17.71
CA LEU A 133 6.78 15.09 -16.75
C LEU A 133 5.71 14.01 -16.77
N GLN A 134 5.51 13.30 -15.67
CA GLN A 134 4.52 12.24 -15.61
C GLN A 134 3.72 12.30 -14.30
N ASP A 135 2.40 12.40 -14.44
CA ASP A 135 1.43 12.29 -13.37
C ASP A 135 1.08 10.81 -13.18
N CYS A 136 1.57 10.24 -12.07
CA CYS A 136 1.29 8.87 -11.64
C CYS A 136 0.22 8.81 -10.53
N GLY A 137 -0.48 9.91 -10.29
CA GLY A 137 -1.32 10.11 -9.12
C GLY A 137 -0.48 10.28 -7.85
N LYS A 138 -0.73 9.45 -6.83
CA LYS A 138 0.06 9.50 -5.59
C LYS A 138 1.34 8.69 -5.74
N ALA A 139 2.48 9.38 -5.79
CA ALA A 139 3.79 8.75 -5.66
C ALA A 139 3.94 8.12 -4.26
N VAL A 140 3.75 6.80 -4.17
CA VAL A 140 3.90 6.02 -2.92
C VAL A 140 5.33 6.09 -2.40
N HIS A 141 6.30 5.94 -3.31
CA HIS A 141 7.73 6.07 -3.02
C HIS A 141 8.40 6.94 -4.09
N PRO A 142 8.55 8.26 -3.86
CA PRO A 142 8.95 9.22 -4.89
C PRO A 142 10.24 8.86 -5.65
N SER A 143 11.28 8.37 -4.97
CA SER A 143 12.53 8.00 -5.65
C SER A 143 12.41 6.73 -6.51
N TYR A 144 11.49 5.82 -6.19
CA TYR A 144 11.27 4.64 -7.02
C TYR A 144 10.46 5.00 -8.25
N VAL A 145 9.48 5.91 -8.09
CA VAL A 145 8.74 6.49 -9.20
C VAL A 145 9.69 7.22 -10.15
N GLU A 146 10.59 8.04 -9.62
CA GLU A 146 11.64 8.69 -10.41
C GLU A 146 12.52 7.67 -11.15
N GLY A 147 12.99 6.61 -10.47
CA GLY A 147 13.79 5.56 -11.11
C GLY A 147 13.03 4.80 -12.21
N GLN A 148 11.72 4.61 -12.08
CA GLN A 148 10.89 4.03 -13.14
C GLN A 148 10.76 4.97 -14.34
N MET A 149 10.60 6.28 -14.12
CA MET A 149 10.58 7.28 -15.19
C MET A 149 11.92 7.38 -15.93
N GLN A 150 13.04 7.16 -15.22
CA GLN A 150 14.37 7.15 -15.82
C GLN A 150 14.66 5.86 -16.61
N GLY A 151 14.10 4.73 -16.16
CA GLY A 151 14.36 3.42 -16.77
C GLY A 151 13.49 3.06 -17.98
N GLY A 152 12.32 3.69 -18.10
CA GLY A 152 11.40 3.52 -19.24
C GLY A 152 11.70 4.49 -20.37
#